data_AF-A0A067MWP5-F1
#
_entry.id   AF-A0A067MWP5-F1
#
_cell.length_a   1.000
_cell.length_b   1.000
_cell.length_c   1.000
_cell.angle_alpha   90.00
_cell.angle_beta   90.00
_cell.angle_gamma   90.00
#
_symmetry.space_group_name_H-M   'P 1'
#
loop_
_entity.id
_entity.type
_entity.pdbx_description
1 polymer ?
#
loop_
_entity_poly.entity_id
_entity_poly.type
_entity_poly.pdbx_seq_one_letter_code
_entity_poly.pdbx_strand_id
1 'polypeptide(L)'
;MSLAVMCAGMVLTRLTTNDALFDLLWSGTCASNPDVAFLCVPPPVSQNATMTSIPDIPELIRLQTGFEGIIESSFGMALAVDLKHSEIALRDLNILVKVSDLEAKQLLSTQLEKVVVQAKKTGEGLQKLGVKVGVAVDSTLAMDDYVLRTLENINRESISSGAIGESALKSLVPSLRSNSAWVAEEQKQELARVFEDASMQLKAWVEKLIAEAMVSIAKLERLEGMLYNVYETVMSEKKDVASKEKALSKLWASLIDDSRAAKYESHKDLLDNIAVYRKAALNHVTATAVQLRQLGESLDNLRDRMATPSLVGTQYANQGKGLPIEVHMASVREGIEKLSDFRSRGLQKENEALERMKSASPL
;
A
#
# COMPACT_ATOMS: atom_id res chain seq x y z
N MET A 1 62.09 13.14 30.52
CA MET A 1 62.12 12.78 29.09
C MET A 1 61.64 11.34 28.85
N SER A 2 60.63 10.83 29.60
CA SER A 2 60.24 9.41 29.53
C SER A 2 58.75 9.14 29.26
N LEU A 3 57.82 10.08 29.46
CA LEU A 3 56.40 9.85 29.15
C LEU A 3 56.05 10.11 27.68
N ALA A 4 56.58 11.17 27.08
CA ALA A 4 56.26 11.53 25.69
C ALA A 4 56.76 10.49 24.67
N VAL A 5 57.90 9.84 24.95
CA VAL A 5 58.46 8.77 24.11
C VAL A 5 57.66 7.47 24.25
N MET A 6 57.13 7.17 25.44
CA MET A 6 56.21 6.05 25.64
C MET A 6 54.88 6.27 24.91
N CYS A 7 54.29 7.47 24.99
CA CYS A 7 53.04 7.78 24.30
C CYS A 7 53.17 7.72 22.77
N ALA A 8 54.28 8.22 22.21
CA ALA A 8 54.53 8.13 20.77
C ALA A 8 54.69 6.67 20.29
N GLY A 9 55.36 5.82 21.09
CA GLY A 9 55.48 4.39 20.81
C GLY A 9 54.14 3.64 20.88
N MET A 10 53.25 4.03 21.78
CA MET A 10 51.92 3.42 21.96
C MET A 10 50.91 3.81 20.86
N VAL A 11 50.99 5.05 20.35
CA VAL A 11 50.17 5.49 19.20
C VAL A 11 50.60 4.77 17.92
N LEU A 12 51.91 4.59 17.72
CA LEU A 12 52.45 3.85 16.57
C LEU A 12 52.11 2.35 16.61
N THR A 13 52.01 1.73 17.78
CA THR A 13 51.58 0.34 17.93
C THR A 13 50.08 0.16 17.71
N ARG A 14 49.24 1.14 18.10
CA ARG A 14 47.79 1.11 17.81
C ARG A 14 47.46 1.27 16.33
N LEU A 15 48.32 1.94 15.55
CA LEU A 15 48.20 2.03 14.09
C LEU A 15 48.56 0.71 13.38
N THR A 16 49.24 -0.22 14.05
CA THR A 16 49.75 -1.46 13.45
C THR A 16 49.09 -2.74 13.98
N THR A 17 48.40 -2.70 15.13
CA THR A 17 47.76 -3.89 15.74
C THR A 17 46.37 -3.60 16.31
N ASN A 18 45.37 -4.37 15.89
CA ASN A 18 43.98 -4.35 16.39
C ASN A 18 43.75 -5.53 17.35
N ASP A 19 44.35 -5.47 18.54
CA ASP A 19 44.24 -6.53 19.56
C ASP A 19 43.30 -6.12 20.70
N ALA A 20 42.26 -6.92 20.96
CA ALA A 20 41.26 -6.68 22.01
C ALA A 20 41.85 -6.64 23.45
N LEU A 21 43.02 -7.25 23.65
CA LEU A 21 43.78 -7.19 24.90
C LEU A 21 44.38 -5.81 25.15
N PHE A 22 44.73 -5.08 24.08
CA PHE A 22 45.23 -3.70 24.16
C PHE A 22 44.11 -2.75 24.59
N ASP A 23 42.90 -2.89 24.03
CA ASP A 23 41.76 -2.03 24.40
C ASP A 23 41.29 -2.24 25.86
N LEU A 24 41.37 -3.46 26.39
CA LEU A 24 41.07 -3.75 27.80
C LEU A 24 42.09 -3.12 28.76
N LEU A 25 43.39 -3.18 28.44
CA LEU A 25 44.43 -2.53 29.24
C LEU A 25 44.37 -1.00 29.11
N TRP A 26 44.05 -0.48 27.93
CA TRP A 26 44.02 0.94 27.63
C TRP A 26 42.82 1.68 28.25
N SER A 27 41.64 1.04 28.29
CA SER A 27 40.43 1.60 28.91
C SER A 27 40.62 1.86 30.42
N GLY A 28 41.35 0.98 31.12
CA GLY A 28 41.66 1.15 32.54
C GLY A 28 42.58 2.33 32.82
N THR A 29 43.55 2.60 31.94
CA THR A 29 44.48 3.73 32.09
C THR A 29 43.89 5.08 31.67
N CYS A 30 43.00 5.13 30.66
CA CYS A 30 42.28 6.36 30.26
C CYS A 30 41.33 6.86 31.38
N ALA A 31 40.74 5.95 32.19
CA ALA A 31 39.78 6.30 33.22
C ALA A 31 40.39 7.00 34.46
N SER A 32 41.70 6.83 34.69
CA SER A 32 42.37 7.26 35.92
C SER A 32 43.15 8.57 35.82
N ASN A 33 43.25 9.20 34.65
CA ASN A 33 44.15 10.34 34.45
C ASN A 33 43.54 11.45 33.55
N PRO A 34 43.12 12.60 34.12
CA PRO A 34 42.40 13.64 33.38
C PRO A 34 43.25 14.40 32.36
N ASP A 35 44.58 14.38 32.46
CA ASP A 35 45.49 15.12 31.58
C ASP A 35 45.67 14.49 30.18
N VAL A 36 45.20 13.26 29.95
CA VAL A 36 45.32 12.52 28.67
C VAL A 36 43.98 12.19 28.01
N ALA A 37 42.87 12.68 28.57
CA ALA A 37 41.50 12.40 28.09
C ALA A 37 41.25 12.85 26.63
N PHE A 38 41.95 13.88 26.15
CA PHE A 38 41.84 14.38 24.78
C PHE A 38 42.44 13.46 23.70
N LEU A 39 43.23 12.44 24.10
CA LEU A 39 43.80 11.45 23.18
C LEU A 39 42.94 10.18 23.08
N CYS A 40 41.91 10.02 23.91
CA CYS A 40 41.00 8.88 23.85
C CYS A 40 39.88 9.23 22.83
N VAL A 41 39.88 8.59 21.66
CA VAL A 41 38.76 8.65 20.71
C VAL A 41 37.52 8.12 21.42
N PRO A 42 36.40 8.87 21.48
CA PRO A 42 35.19 8.36 22.12
C PRO A 42 34.76 7.06 21.43
N PRO A 43 34.26 6.04 22.16
CA PRO A 43 33.64 4.90 21.51
C PRO A 43 32.58 5.43 20.54
N PRO A 44 32.45 4.88 19.32
CA PRO A 44 31.48 5.37 18.37
C PRO A 44 30.11 5.34 19.02
N VAL A 45 29.53 6.53 19.22
CA VAL A 45 28.16 6.68 19.68
C VAL A 45 27.30 6.13 18.54
N SER A 46 26.86 4.87 18.67
CA SER A 46 25.94 4.24 17.73
C SER A 46 24.57 4.88 17.94
N GLN A 47 24.32 5.99 17.24
CA GLN A 47 23.05 6.72 17.24
C GLN A 47 22.12 6.33 16.09
N ASN A 48 22.36 5.19 15.45
CA ASN A 48 21.35 4.53 14.66
C ASN A 48 20.99 3.27 15.42
N ALA A 49 19.70 3.09 15.74
CA ALA A 49 19.18 1.80 16.18
C ALA A 49 19.53 0.78 15.10
N THR A 50 20.66 0.09 15.26
CA THR A 50 21.02 -1.03 14.41
C THR A 50 19.94 -2.07 14.66
N MET A 51 19.19 -2.40 13.62
CA MET A 51 18.31 -3.57 13.63
C MET A 51 19.19 -4.77 13.99
N THR A 52 19.12 -5.17 15.25
CA THR A 52 19.90 -6.29 15.80
C THR A 52 19.26 -7.63 15.46
N SER A 53 18.04 -7.60 14.91
CA SER A 53 17.29 -8.77 14.44
C SER A 53 17.33 -8.88 12.92
N ILE A 54 17.51 -10.12 12.44
CA ILE A 54 17.41 -10.45 11.01
C ILE A 54 15.98 -10.21 10.53
N PRO A 55 15.79 -9.55 9.37
CA PRO A 55 14.47 -9.20 8.89
C PRO A 55 13.55 -10.36 8.50
N ASP A 56 12.28 -10.29 8.89
CA ASP A 56 11.24 -11.24 8.49
C ASP A 56 10.57 -10.82 7.17
N ILE A 57 11.30 -10.94 6.07
CA ILE A 57 10.78 -10.67 4.71
C ILE A 57 9.54 -11.53 4.39
N PRO A 58 9.47 -12.83 4.74
CA PRO A 58 8.27 -13.63 4.46
C PRO A 58 7.00 -13.05 5.06
N GLU A 59 7.08 -12.52 6.28
CA GLU A 59 5.92 -11.87 6.89
C GLU A 59 5.55 -10.56 6.18
N LEU A 60 6.52 -9.79 5.68
CA LEU A 60 6.25 -8.62 4.83
C LEU A 60 5.54 -9.03 3.53
N ILE A 61 6.03 -10.08 2.85
CA ILE A 61 5.39 -10.61 1.64
C ILE A 61 3.96 -11.07 1.93
N ARG A 62 3.73 -11.73 3.07
CA ARG A 62 2.39 -12.13 3.50
C ARG A 62 1.47 -10.91 3.69
N LEU A 63 1.97 -9.81 4.25
CA LEU A 63 1.18 -8.57 4.37
C LEU A 63 0.88 -7.94 3.01
N GLN A 64 1.84 -7.95 2.07
CA GLN A 64 1.62 -7.48 0.70
C GLN A 64 0.52 -8.28 -0.02
N THR A 65 0.43 -9.60 0.21
CA THR A 65 -0.69 -10.40 -0.32
C THR A 65 -2.06 -9.98 0.21
N GLY A 66 -2.12 -9.19 1.30
CA GLY A 66 -3.34 -8.53 1.75
C GLY A 66 -3.97 -7.59 0.71
N PHE A 67 -3.20 -7.16 -0.30
CA PHE A 67 -3.75 -6.48 -1.46
C PHE A 67 -4.67 -7.36 -2.31
N GLU A 68 -4.61 -8.69 -2.24
CA GLU A 68 -5.54 -9.58 -2.92
C GLU A 68 -6.98 -9.21 -2.58
N GLY A 69 -7.28 -9.12 -1.28
CA GLY A 69 -8.59 -8.72 -0.79
C GLY A 69 -8.96 -7.30 -1.23
N ILE A 70 -8.00 -6.43 -1.52
CA ILE A 70 -8.21 -5.05 -2.01
C ILE A 70 -8.36 -5.01 -3.53
N ILE A 71 -7.73 -5.91 -4.30
CA ILE A 71 -7.78 -5.98 -5.78
C ILE A 71 -8.99 -6.80 -6.23
N GLU A 72 -9.22 -7.95 -5.61
CA GLU A 72 -10.45 -8.72 -5.82
C GLU A 72 -11.65 -7.92 -5.36
N SER A 73 -11.49 -7.12 -4.30
CA SER A 73 -12.49 -6.14 -3.96
C SER A 73 -12.43 -4.95 -4.92
N SER A 74 -11.32 -4.47 -5.48
CA SER A 74 -11.30 -3.26 -6.34
C SER A 74 -12.15 -3.36 -7.62
N PHE A 75 -13.43 -3.08 -7.41
CA PHE A 75 -14.54 -2.94 -8.35
C PHE A 75 -14.82 -1.46 -8.61
N GLY A 76 -13.87 -0.58 -8.26
CA GLY A 76 -13.98 0.86 -8.44
C GLY A 76 -14.32 1.25 -9.88
N MET A 77 -13.83 0.51 -10.89
CA MET A 77 -14.16 0.79 -12.29
C MET A 77 -15.57 0.32 -12.67
N ALA A 78 -16.00 -0.89 -12.30
CA ALA A 78 -17.36 -1.35 -12.61
C ALA A 78 -18.42 -0.46 -11.94
N LEU A 79 -18.24 -0.14 -10.65
CA LEU A 79 -19.11 0.77 -9.91
C LEU A 79 -19.07 2.19 -10.46
N ALA A 80 -17.91 2.66 -10.92
CA ALA A 80 -17.81 3.96 -11.58
C ALA A 80 -18.54 3.97 -12.93
N VAL A 81 -18.53 2.86 -13.67
CA VAL A 81 -19.26 2.71 -14.94
C VAL A 81 -20.76 2.75 -14.69
N ASP A 82 -21.26 1.99 -13.70
CA ASP A 82 -22.68 2.02 -13.35
C ASP A 82 -23.11 3.43 -12.91
N LEU A 83 -22.30 4.10 -12.09
CA LEU A 83 -22.57 5.46 -11.67
C LEU A 83 -22.49 6.47 -12.83
N LYS A 84 -21.62 6.21 -13.81
CA LYS A 84 -21.50 7.01 -15.02
C LYS A 84 -22.74 6.87 -15.91
N HIS A 85 -23.27 5.66 -16.06
CA HIS A 85 -24.51 5.45 -16.79
C HIS A 85 -25.70 6.10 -16.08
N SER A 86 -25.79 5.97 -14.76
CA SER A 86 -26.81 6.69 -13.99
C SER A 86 -26.65 8.22 -14.09
N GLU A 87 -25.43 8.76 -14.18
CA GLU A 87 -25.19 10.19 -14.46
C GLU A 87 -25.82 10.63 -15.79
N ILE A 88 -25.65 9.82 -16.85
CA ILE A 88 -26.20 10.10 -18.18
C ILE A 88 -27.73 10.08 -18.13
N ALA A 89 -28.33 9.04 -17.53
CA ALA A 89 -29.78 8.94 -17.38
C ALA A 89 -30.37 10.10 -16.56
N LEU A 90 -29.67 10.55 -15.51
CA LEU A 90 -30.05 11.74 -14.73
C LEU A 90 -29.96 13.04 -15.53
N ARG A 91 -28.96 13.17 -16.40
CA ARG A 91 -28.82 14.34 -17.28
C ARG A 91 -29.97 14.42 -18.26
N ASP A 92 -30.35 13.30 -18.85
CA ASP A 92 -31.47 13.23 -19.79
C ASP A 92 -32.81 13.48 -19.09
N LEU A 93 -33.01 12.91 -17.91
CA LEU A 93 -34.16 13.25 -17.06
C LEU A 93 -34.22 14.76 -16.78
N ASN A 94 -33.09 15.40 -16.47
CA ASN A 94 -33.06 16.84 -16.22
C ASN A 94 -33.48 17.65 -17.45
N ILE A 95 -33.09 17.23 -18.67
CA ILE A 95 -33.54 17.87 -19.91
C ILE A 95 -35.06 17.79 -20.04
N LEU A 96 -35.65 16.61 -19.77
CA LEU A 96 -37.11 16.42 -19.80
C LEU A 96 -37.82 17.29 -18.76
N VAL A 97 -37.28 17.36 -17.54
CA VAL A 97 -37.84 18.21 -16.46
C VAL A 97 -37.82 19.69 -16.87
N LYS A 98 -36.75 20.18 -17.50
CA LYS A 98 -36.63 21.59 -17.92
C LYS A 98 -37.72 22.03 -18.91
N VAL A 99 -38.16 21.14 -19.79
CA VAL A 99 -39.18 21.42 -20.81
C VAL A 99 -40.59 20.96 -20.42
N SER A 100 -40.75 20.45 -19.20
CA SER A 100 -42.03 19.95 -18.70
C SER A 100 -42.94 21.05 -18.14
N ASP A 101 -44.20 20.66 -17.91
CA ASP A 101 -45.23 21.46 -17.24
C ASP A 101 -45.34 21.19 -15.72
N LEU A 102 -44.29 20.61 -15.11
CA LEU A 102 -44.26 20.37 -13.66
C LEU A 102 -44.24 21.68 -12.87
N GLU A 103 -44.94 21.70 -11.74
CA GLU A 103 -45.00 22.86 -10.85
C GLU A 103 -43.62 23.12 -10.22
N ALA A 104 -42.96 22.07 -9.72
CA ALA A 104 -41.62 22.16 -9.15
C ALA A 104 -40.47 22.12 -10.18
N LYS A 105 -40.70 22.36 -11.49
CA LYS A 105 -39.68 22.14 -12.54
C LYS A 105 -38.35 22.86 -12.31
N GLN A 106 -38.38 24.11 -11.83
CA GLN A 106 -37.15 24.91 -11.60
C GLN A 106 -36.33 24.36 -10.43
N LEU A 107 -37.02 23.94 -9.36
CA LEU A 107 -36.39 23.34 -8.20
C LEU A 107 -35.81 21.96 -8.55
N LEU A 108 -36.60 21.10 -9.20
CA LEU A 108 -36.17 19.78 -9.64
C LEU A 108 -34.98 19.86 -10.60
N SER A 109 -35.04 20.78 -11.58
CA SER A 109 -33.94 20.97 -12.54
C SER A 109 -32.64 21.34 -11.82
N THR A 110 -32.72 22.26 -10.85
CA THR A 110 -31.58 22.71 -10.06
C THR A 110 -31.01 21.60 -9.17
N GLN A 111 -31.87 20.80 -8.55
CA GLN A 111 -31.45 19.67 -7.72
C GLN A 111 -30.82 18.55 -8.56
N LEU A 112 -31.45 18.18 -9.69
CA LEU A 112 -30.93 17.18 -10.62
C LEU A 112 -29.58 17.59 -11.21
N GLU A 113 -29.40 18.86 -11.57
CA GLU A 113 -28.09 19.36 -12.03
C GLU A 113 -26.99 19.16 -10.99
N LYS A 114 -27.28 19.47 -9.72
CA LYS A 114 -26.34 19.21 -8.61
C LYS A 114 -26.03 17.72 -8.46
N VAL A 115 -27.03 16.85 -8.59
CA VAL A 115 -26.87 15.39 -8.50
C VAL A 115 -26.01 14.89 -9.67
N VAL A 116 -26.26 15.34 -10.90
CA VAL A 116 -25.44 14.99 -12.09
C VAL A 116 -23.98 15.37 -11.86
N VAL A 117 -23.71 16.60 -11.41
CA VAL A 117 -22.33 17.03 -11.12
C VAL A 117 -21.70 16.18 -10.00
N GLN A 118 -22.45 15.85 -8.96
CA GLN A 118 -21.95 15.05 -7.85
C GLN A 118 -21.70 13.59 -8.25
N ALA A 119 -22.61 12.98 -9.04
CA ALA A 119 -22.46 11.63 -9.58
C ALA A 119 -21.21 11.53 -10.46
N LYS A 120 -20.99 12.51 -11.35
CA LYS A 120 -19.75 12.61 -12.14
C LYS A 120 -18.50 12.62 -11.27
N LYS A 121 -18.43 13.54 -10.30
CA LYS A 121 -17.28 13.67 -9.38
C LYS A 121 -17.04 12.41 -8.54
N THR A 122 -18.11 11.68 -8.24
CA THR A 122 -18.06 10.42 -7.50
C THR A 122 -17.50 9.31 -8.39
N GLY A 123 -17.99 9.17 -9.62
CA GLY A 123 -17.46 8.21 -10.60
C GLY A 123 -15.98 8.44 -10.90
N GLU A 124 -15.57 9.70 -11.13
CA GLU A 124 -14.15 10.06 -11.30
C GLU A 124 -13.31 9.73 -10.07
N GLY A 125 -13.86 9.90 -8.87
CA GLY A 125 -13.20 9.53 -7.62
C GLY A 125 -12.97 8.03 -7.49
N LEU A 126 -13.98 7.23 -7.83
CA LEU A 126 -13.90 5.76 -7.81
C LEU A 126 -12.90 5.23 -8.85
N GLN A 127 -12.88 5.81 -10.05
CA GLN A 127 -11.87 5.46 -11.07
C GLN A 127 -10.46 5.80 -10.59
N LYS A 128 -10.28 7.00 -10.03
CA LYS A 128 -8.98 7.43 -9.49
C LYS A 128 -8.51 6.52 -8.34
N LEU A 129 -9.41 6.09 -7.47
CA LEU A 129 -9.10 5.10 -6.43
C LEU A 129 -8.62 3.79 -7.04
N GLY A 130 -9.34 3.25 -8.04
CA GLY A 130 -8.95 2.02 -8.74
C GLY A 130 -7.56 2.13 -9.40
N VAL A 131 -7.30 3.23 -10.10
CA VAL A 131 -5.98 3.51 -10.71
C VAL A 131 -4.89 3.55 -9.64
N LYS A 132 -5.12 4.22 -8.50
CA LYS A 132 -4.15 4.28 -7.40
C LYS A 132 -3.87 2.92 -6.78
N VAL A 133 -4.88 2.05 -6.65
CA VAL A 133 -4.68 0.67 -6.19
C VAL A 133 -3.77 -0.07 -7.17
N GLY A 134 -4.05 0.03 -8.47
CA GLY A 134 -3.20 -0.57 -9.50
C GLY A 134 -1.75 -0.10 -9.43
N VAL A 135 -1.53 1.22 -9.30
CA VAL A 135 -0.19 1.81 -9.16
C VAL A 135 0.52 1.34 -7.89
N ALA A 136 -0.20 1.19 -6.77
CA ALA A 136 0.39 0.68 -5.53
C ALA A 136 0.87 -0.76 -5.70
N VAL A 137 0.08 -1.62 -6.34
CA VAL A 137 0.42 -3.02 -6.62
C VAL A 137 1.62 -3.12 -7.57
N ASP A 138 1.63 -2.33 -8.65
CA ASP A 138 2.75 -2.29 -9.59
C ASP A 138 4.04 -1.80 -8.91
N SER A 139 3.94 -0.82 -8.00
CA SER A 139 5.07 -0.35 -7.19
C SER A 139 5.58 -1.42 -6.24
N THR A 140 4.68 -2.17 -5.59
CA THR A 140 5.06 -3.29 -4.72
C THR A 140 5.77 -4.40 -5.50
N LEU A 141 5.24 -4.79 -6.68
CA LEU A 141 5.89 -5.76 -7.55
C LEU A 141 7.30 -5.32 -7.97
N ALA A 142 7.48 -4.04 -8.32
CA ALA A 142 8.78 -3.49 -8.66
C ALA A 142 9.75 -3.52 -7.46
N MET A 143 9.25 -3.24 -6.26
CA MET A 143 10.02 -3.32 -5.03
C MET A 143 10.41 -4.77 -4.70
N ASP A 144 9.51 -5.72 -4.89
CA ASP A 144 9.77 -7.14 -4.64
C ASP A 144 10.81 -7.71 -5.63
N ASP A 145 10.79 -7.27 -6.90
CA ASP A 145 11.84 -7.61 -7.88
C ASP A 145 13.20 -7.04 -7.45
N TYR A 146 13.24 -5.80 -6.94
CA TYR A 146 14.44 -5.22 -6.38
C TYR A 146 14.94 -6.00 -5.15
N VAL A 147 14.05 -6.33 -4.22
CA VAL A 147 14.35 -7.16 -3.04
C VAL A 147 14.95 -8.49 -3.48
N LEU A 148 14.31 -9.19 -4.42
CA LEU A 148 14.78 -10.47 -4.93
C LEU A 148 16.20 -10.39 -5.51
N ARG A 149 16.47 -9.38 -6.36
CA ARG A 149 17.80 -9.16 -6.94
C ARG A 149 18.87 -8.90 -5.87
N THR A 150 18.53 -8.13 -4.84
CA THR A 150 19.45 -7.87 -3.73
C THR A 150 19.73 -9.14 -2.93
N LEU A 151 18.70 -9.96 -2.64
CA LEU A 151 18.88 -11.26 -1.98
C LEU A 151 19.76 -12.21 -2.80
N GLU A 152 19.59 -12.24 -4.13
CA GLU A 152 20.43 -13.05 -5.02
C GLU A 152 21.89 -12.58 -5.04
N ASN A 153 22.13 -11.27 -4.94
CA ASN A 153 23.49 -10.72 -4.86
C ASN A 153 24.15 -11.09 -3.53
N ILE A 154 23.43 -10.94 -2.41
CA ILE A 154 23.88 -11.39 -1.08
C ILE A 154 24.24 -12.88 -1.11
N ASN A 155 23.39 -13.71 -1.74
CA ASN A 155 23.65 -15.15 -1.86
C ASN A 155 24.86 -15.48 -2.74
N ARG A 156 25.09 -14.75 -3.84
CA ARG A 156 26.28 -14.92 -4.68
C ARG A 156 27.57 -14.55 -3.94
N GLU A 157 27.53 -13.48 -3.15
CA GLU A 157 28.67 -13.01 -2.35
C GLU A 157 29.01 -13.94 -1.19
N SER A 158 28.01 -14.55 -0.54
CA SER A 158 28.26 -15.56 0.51
C SER A 158 28.94 -16.81 -0.05
N ILE A 159 28.51 -17.28 -1.23
CA ILE A 159 29.09 -18.45 -1.92
C ILE A 159 30.53 -18.16 -2.37
N SER A 160 30.80 -16.98 -2.96
CA SER A 160 32.15 -16.62 -3.43
C SER A 160 33.14 -16.44 -2.27
N SER A 161 32.67 -15.92 -1.13
CA SER A 161 33.44 -15.80 0.12
C SER A 161 33.76 -17.15 0.76
N GLY A 162 32.88 -18.13 0.61
CA GLY A 162 33.08 -19.52 1.04
C GLY A 162 34.00 -20.34 0.11
N ALA A 163 34.02 -20.00 -1.18
CA ALA A 163 34.79 -20.70 -2.21
C ALA A 163 36.31 -20.43 -2.16
N ILE A 164 36.79 -19.51 -1.30
CA ILE A 164 38.22 -19.33 -1.03
C ILE A 164 38.69 -20.44 -0.07
N GLY A 165 38.74 -21.68 -0.57
CA GLY A 165 39.45 -22.83 -0.01
C GLY A 165 38.94 -23.35 1.34
N GLU A 166 38.18 -24.45 1.29
CA GLU A 166 38.32 -25.59 2.22
C GLU A 166 39.70 -26.26 2.06
N SER A 167 40.76 -25.47 1.92
CA SER A 167 42.11 -25.98 1.95
C SER A 167 42.51 -26.08 3.41
N ALA A 168 43.01 -27.25 3.81
CA ALA A 168 43.42 -27.63 5.16
C ALA A 168 44.44 -26.69 5.86
N LEU A 169 44.77 -25.56 5.22
CA LEU A 169 45.69 -24.51 5.67
C LEU A 169 45.02 -23.41 6.52
N LYS A 170 43.68 -23.30 6.56
CA LYS A 170 42.98 -22.34 7.46
C LYS A 170 43.07 -22.69 8.95
N SER A 171 43.54 -23.89 9.30
CA SER A 171 43.82 -24.27 10.69
C SER A 171 45.15 -23.72 11.20
N LEU A 172 46.05 -23.28 10.32
CA LEU A 172 47.44 -22.96 10.67
C LEU A 172 47.75 -21.45 10.74
N VAL A 173 46.86 -20.58 10.24
CA VAL A 173 47.05 -19.12 10.28
C VAL A 173 45.81 -18.43 10.88
N PRO A 174 45.83 -18.03 12.17
CA PRO A 174 44.71 -17.36 12.83
C PRO A 174 44.33 -16.03 12.14
N SER A 175 45.30 -15.37 11.51
CA SER A 175 45.19 -14.08 10.84
C SER A 175 44.34 -14.09 9.57
N LEU A 176 44.00 -15.27 9.03
CA LEU A 176 43.13 -15.42 7.84
C LEU A 176 41.66 -15.70 8.20
N ARG A 177 41.32 -15.76 9.49
CA ARG A 177 39.93 -15.94 9.97
C ARG A 177 39.10 -14.65 9.98
N SER A 178 39.61 -13.54 9.45
CA SER A 178 39.08 -12.20 9.76
C SER A 178 38.03 -11.62 8.80
N ASN A 179 37.65 -12.28 7.69
CA ASN A 179 36.73 -11.66 6.71
C ASN A 179 35.29 -12.16 6.77
N SER A 180 34.98 -13.29 7.40
CA SER A 180 33.62 -13.85 7.37
C SER A 180 32.65 -13.15 8.33
N ALA A 181 33.14 -12.58 9.45
CA ALA A 181 32.29 -11.90 10.43
C ALA A 181 31.84 -10.51 9.94
N TRP A 182 32.73 -9.76 9.26
CA TRP A 182 32.39 -8.46 8.68
C TRP A 182 31.42 -8.59 7.50
N VAL A 183 31.66 -9.53 6.60
CA VAL A 183 30.76 -9.81 5.46
C VAL A 183 29.37 -10.23 5.95
N ALA A 184 29.27 -11.03 7.02
CA ALA A 184 27.99 -11.41 7.60
C ALA A 184 27.23 -10.23 8.23
N GLU A 185 27.91 -9.21 8.74
CA GLU A 185 27.28 -8.02 9.30
C GLU A 185 26.81 -7.05 8.20
N GLU A 186 27.61 -6.87 7.16
CA GLU A 186 27.25 -6.08 5.97
C GLU A 186 26.00 -6.65 5.27
N GLN A 187 25.94 -7.98 5.10
CA GLN A 187 24.78 -8.66 4.51
C GLN A 187 23.51 -8.50 5.35
N LYS A 188 23.62 -8.54 6.69
CA LYS A 188 22.49 -8.27 7.59
C LYS A 188 22.01 -6.82 7.49
N GLN A 189 22.95 -5.88 7.41
CA GLN A 189 22.61 -4.47 7.28
C GLN A 189 21.91 -4.19 5.96
N GLU A 190 22.37 -4.80 4.87
CA GLU A 190 21.72 -4.65 3.57
C GLU A 190 20.32 -5.28 3.54
N LEU A 191 20.16 -6.46 4.16
CA LEU A 191 18.85 -7.09 4.32
C LEU A 191 17.89 -6.21 5.12
N ALA A 192 18.37 -5.58 6.19
CA ALA A 192 17.59 -4.67 7.02
C ALA A 192 17.19 -3.40 6.25
N ARG A 193 18.09 -2.84 5.44
CA ARG A 193 17.78 -1.69 4.57
C ARG A 193 16.67 -2.01 3.57
N VAL A 194 16.82 -3.12 2.83
CA VAL A 194 15.84 -3.54 1.82
C VAL A 194 14.46 -3.79 2.45
N PHE A 195 14.44 -4.42 3.62
CA PHE A 195 13.20 -4.61 4.38
C PHE A 195 12.55 -3.28 4.80
N GLU A 196 13.33 -2.34 5.34
CA GLU A 196 12.82 -1.05 5.80
C GLU A 196 12.31 -0.21 4.63
N ASP A 197 13.04 -0.17 3.52
CA ASP A 197 12.64 0.53 2.30
C ASP A 197 11.33 -0.03 1.74
N ALA A 198 11.20 -1.36 1.70
CA ALA A 198 9.99 -2.01 1.19
C ALA A 198 8.79 -1.76 2.11
N SER A 199 9.00 -1.84 3.42
CA SER A 199 7.99 -1.58 4.44
C SER A 199 7.53 -0.11 4.42
N MET A 200 8.46 0.83 4.33
CA MET A 200 8.16 2.27 4.28
C MET A 200 7.39 2.64 3.01
N GLN A 201 7.81 2.10 1.86
CA GLN A 201 7.12 2.33 0.59
C GLN A 201 5.69 1.78 0.62
N LEU A 202 5.52 0.55 1.12
CA LEU A 202 4.21 -0.07 1.26
C LEU A 202 3.30 0.75 2.20
N LYS A 203 3.82 1.18 3.35
CA LYS A 203 3.08 2.02 4.29
C LYS A 203 2.63 3.33 3.65
N ALA A 204 3.53 4.01 2.93
CA ALA A 204 3.20 5.25 2.23
C ALA A 204 2.08 5.06 1.19
N TRP A 205 2.03 3.91 0.51
CA TRP A 205 0.94 3.58 -0.39
C TRP A 205 -0.38 3.30 0.34
N VAL A 206 -0.34 2.53 1.42
CA VAL A 206 -1.51 2.25 2.26
C VAL A 206 -2.15 3.54 2.76
N GLU A 207 -1.37 4.47 3.30
CA GLU A 207 -1.88 5.77 3.78
C GLU A 207 -2.51 6.60 2.66
N LYS A 208 -1.88 6.65 1.49
CA LYS A 208 -2.42 7.35 0.30
C LYS A 208 -3.75 6.74 -0.17
N LEU A 209 -3.87 5.42 -0.12
CA LEU A 209 -5.09 4.71 -0.52
C LEU A 209 -6.23 4.92 0.49
N ILE A 210 -5.92 4.91 1.79
CA ILE A 210 -6.91 5.25 2.85
C ILE A 210 -7.46 6.66 2.63
N ALA A 211 -6.59 7.64 2.37
CA ALA A 211 -7.02 9.02 2.13
C ALA A 211 -7.94 9.13 0.90
N GLU A 212 -7.61 8.47 -0.20
CA GLU A 212 -8.47 8.48 -1.41
C GLU A 212 -9.80 7.73 -1.20
N ALA A 213 -9.79 6.64 -0.44
CA ALA A 213 -11.00 5.91 -0.07
C ALA A 213 -11.94 6.78 0.78
N MET A 214 -11.41 7.50 1.76
CA MET A 214 -12.19 8.44 2.59
C MET A 214 -12.82 9.57 1.76
N VAL A 215 -12.07 10.14 0.82
CA VAL A 215 -12.61 11.15 -0.12
C VAL A 215 -13.75 10.57 -0.95
N SER A 216 -13.63 9.31 -1.39
CA SER A 216 -14.66 8.63 -2.19
C SER A 216 -15.91 8.32 -1.36
N ILE A 217 -15.76 7.90 -0.11
CA ILE A 217 -16.87 7.70 0.85
C ILE A 217 -17.66 8.99 1.02
N ALA A 218 -16.97 10.11 1.32
CA ALA A 218 -17.64 11.40 1.51
C ALA A 218 -18.41 11.86 0.27
N LYS A 219 -17.90 11.57 -0.94
CA LYS A 219 -18.59 11.87 -2.20
C LYS A 219 -19.85 11.03 -2.39
N LEU A 220 -19.82 9.73 -2.01
CA LEU A 220 -20.94 8.80 -2.10
C LEU A 220 -22.06 9.16 -1.11
N GLU A 221 -21.72 9.53 0.13
CA GLU A 221 -22.68 10.02 1.13
C GLU A 221 -23.32 11.35 0.70
N ARG A 222 -22.51 12.26 0.15
CA ARG A 222 -23.03 13.52 -0.40
C ARG A 222 -23.99 13.28 -1.55
N LEU A 223 -23.71 12.29 -2.42
CA LEU A 223 -24.62 11.92 -3.50
C LEU A 223 -25.95 11.38 -2.97
N GLU A 224 -25.93 10.57 -1.91
CA GLU A 224 -27.13 10.07 -1.24
C GLU A 224 -28.01 11.20 -0.71
N GLY A 225 -27.43 12.15 0.02
CA GLY A 225 -28.19 13.29 0.55
C GLY A 225 -28.81 14.14 -0.57
N MET A 226 -28.11 14.31 -1.70
CA MET A 226 -28.66 15.03 -2.86
C MET A 226 -29.79 14.26 -3.54
N LEU A 227 -29.65 12.94 -3.70
CA LEU A 227 -30.70 12.08 -4.25
C LEU A 227 -31.94 12.10 -3.35
N TYR A 228 -31.76 12.03 -2.04
CA TYR A 228 -32.85 12.13 -1.07
C TYR A 228 -33.69 13.39 -1.27
N ASN A 229 -33.03 14.55 -1.43
CA ASN A 229 -33.72 15.81 -1.66
C ASN A 229 -34.51 15.83 -2.97
N VAL A 230 -33.98 15.20 -4.03
CA VAL A 230 -34.74 15.04 -5.28
C VAL A 230 -35.95 14.15 -5.05
N TYR A 231 -35.80 13.01 -4.37
CA TYR A 231 -36.91 12.09 -4.11
C TYR A 231 -38.04 12.77 -3.35
N GLU A 232 -37.75 13.57 -2.32
CA GLU A 232 -38.78 14.32 -1.58
C GLU A 232 -39.55 15.29 -2.49
N THR A 233 -38.85 16.06 -3.33
CA THR A 233 -39.50 16.97 -4.29
C THR A 233 -40.35 16.21 -5.33
N VAL A 234 -39.86 15.06 -5.80
CA VAL A 234 -40.62 14.23 -6.75
C VAL A 234 -41.87 13.64 -6.12
N MET A 235 -41.79 13.18 -4.87
CA MET A 235 -42.94 12.63 -4.15
C MET A 235 -43.98 13.70 -3.82
N SER A 236 -43.58 14.96 -3.59
CA SER A 236 -44.55 16.06 -3.43
C SER A 236 -45.30 16.38 -4.73
N GLU A 237 -44.60 16.28 -5.87
CA GLU A 237 -45.17 16.54 -7.20
C GLU A 237 -46.06 15.37 -7.69
N LYS A 238 -45.68 14.12 -7.36
CA LYS A 238 -46.34 12.89 -7.80
C LYS A 238 -46.80 12.07 -6.60
N LYS A 239 -48.05 12.28 -6.18
CA LYS A 239 -48.68 11.59 -5.02
C LYS A 239 -48.77 10.06 -5.16
N ASP A 240 -48.66 9.52 -6.38
CA ASP A 240 -48.72 8.08 -6.68
C ASP A 240 -47.34 7.38 -6.68
N VAL A 241 -46.27 8.02 -6.20
CA VAL A 241 -44.97 7.38 -6.05
C VAL A 241 -44.96 6.53 -4.79
N ALA A 242 -44.73 5.22 -4.94
CA ALA A 242 -44.86 4.25 -3.85
C ALA A 242 -43.56 4.09 -3.03
N SER A 243 -42.40 4.42 -3.61
CA SER A 243 -41.10 4.35 -2.94
C SER A 243 -40.09 5.30 -3.57
N LYS A 244 -39.03 5.63 -2.83
CA LYS A 244 -37.96 6.55 -3.26
C LYS A 244 -37.14 5.98 -4.42
N GLU A 245 -36.93 4.67 -4.44
CA GLU A 245 -36.20 3.95 -5.47
C GLU A 245 -36.87 4.11 -6.84
N LYS A 246 -38.20 4.12 -6.87
CA LYS A 246 -38.98 4.30 -8.11
C LYS A 246 -39.34 5.74 -8.44
N ALA A 247 -38.91 6.70 -7.62
CA ALA A 247 -39.34 8.10 -7.78
C ALA A 247 -38.84 8.68 -9.11
N LEU A 248 -37.56 8.48 -9.43
CA LEU A 248 -36.95 9.03 -10.64
C LEU A 248 -37.46 8.34 -11.91
N SER A 249 -37.62 7.02 -11.89
CA SER A 249 -38.16 6.26 -13.03
C SER A 249 -39.64 6.60 -13.28
N LYS A 250 -40.44 6.76 -12.23
CA LYS A 250 -41.85 7.22 -12.34
C LYS A 250 -41.93 8.65 -12.86
N LEU A 251 -41.07 9.55 -12.37
CA LEU A 251 -40.99 10.91 -12.90
C LEU A 251 -40.68 10.86 -14.39
N TRP A 252 -39.63 10.13 -14.75
CA TRP A 252 -39.20 9.96 -16.13
C TRP A 252 -40.32 9.41 -17.03
N ALA A 253 -41.00 8.34 -16.61
CA ALA A 253 -42.12 7.75 -17.33
C ALA A 253 -43.30 8.72 -17.53
N SER A 254 -43.52 9.63 -16.57
CA SER A 254 -44.58 10.64 -16.69
C SER A 254 -44.25 11.80 -17.64
N LEU A 255 -42.97 11.94 -18.02
CA LEU A 255 -42.47 13.01 -18.89
C LEU A 255 -42.22 12.53 -20.32
N ILE A 256 -42.30 11.23 -20.57
CA ILE A 256 -42.12 10.65 -21.90
C ILE A 256 -43.45 10.18 -22.47
N ASP A 257 -43.58 10.29 -23.79
CA ASP A 257 -44.73 9.77 -24.53
C ASP A 257 -44.54 8.26 -24.82
N ASP A 258 -45.63 7.50 -24.92
CA ASP A 258 -45.63 6.04 -25.10
C ASP A 258 -44.84 5.61 -26.36
N SER A 259 -44.85 6.46 -27.38
CA SER A 259 -44.09 6.27 -28.63
C SER A 259 -42.56 6.28 -28.44
N ARG A 260 -42.06 6.92 -27.38
CA ARG A 260 -40.63 7.05 -27.07
C ARG A 260 -40.20 6.21 -25.87
N ALA A 261 -41.14 5.70 -25.07
CA ALA A 261 -40.85 4.90 -23.87
C ALA A 261 -39.94 3.69 -24.17
N ALA A 262 -40.23 2.93 -25.23
CA ALA A 262 -39.45 1.75 -25.61
C ALA A 262 -37.98 2.06 -25.99
N LYS A 263 -37.67 3.28 -26.45
CA LYS A 263 -36.31 3.68 -26.85
C LYS A 263 -35.40 3.91 -25.64
N TYR A 264 -35.96 4.14 -24.46
CA TYR A 264 -35.21 4.57 -23.28
C TYR A 264 -35.52 3.71 -22.04
N GLU A 265 -35.99 2.48 -22.23
CA GLU A 265 -36.22 1.53 -21.12
C GLU A 265 -34.94 1.33 -20.28
N SER A 266 -33.76 1.39 -20.92
CA SER A 266 -32.47 1.33 -20.21
C SER A 266 -32.25 2.50 -19.24
N HIS A 267 -32.78 3.69 -19.51
CA HIS A 267 -32.66 4.84 -18.60
C HIS A 267 -33.51 4.66 -17.36
N LYS A 268 -34.67 4.02 -17.51
CA LYS A 268 -35.55 3.70 -16.39
C LYS A 268 -34.86 2.74 -15.41
N ASP A 269 -34.22 1.70 -15.91
CA ASP A 269 -33.43 0.77 -15.10
C ASP A 269 -32.27 1.48 -14.37
N LEU A 270 -31.56 2.39 -15.07
CA LEU A 270 -30.46 3.15 -14.47
C LEU A 270 -30.93 4.13 -13.39
N LEU A 271 -32.11 4.72 -13.55
CA LEU A 271 -32.72 5.64 -12.58
C LEU A 271 -33.27 4.90 -11.36
N ASP A 272 -33.81 3.69 -11.54
CA ASP A 272 -34.24 2.81 -10.44
C ASP A 272 -33.05 2.33 -9.61
N ASN A 273 -31.92 2.05 -10.26
CA ASN A 273 -30.78 1.40 -9.61
C ASN A 273 -29.68 2.35 -9.13
N ILE A 274 -29.74 3.67 -9.39
CA ILE A 274 -28.69 4.60 -8.95
C ILE A 274 -28.42 4.54 -7.44
N ALA A 275 -29.49 4.41 -6.63
CA ALA A 275 -29.37 4.28 -5.18
C ALA A 275 -28.68 2.97 -4.79
N VAL A 276 -28.94 1.89 -5.54
CA VAL A 276 -28.34 0.57 -5.37
C VAL A 276 -26.86 0.61 -5.74
N TYR A 277 -26.50 1.13 -6.93
CA TYR A 277 -25.11 1.25 -7.38
C TYR A 277 -24.28 2.09 -6.43
N ARG A 278 -24.81 3.23 -6.00
CA ARG A 278 -24.16 4.10 -5.01
C ARG A 278 -23.98 3.38 -3.66
N LYS A 279 -25.01 2.69 -3.16
CA LYS A 279 -24.92 1.96 -1.88
C LYS A 279 -23.90 0.81 -1.96
N ALA A 280 -23.90 0.07 -3.07
CA ALA A 280 -22.91 -0.96 -3.34
C ALA A 280 -21.49 -0.35 -3.32
N ALA A 281 -21.28 0.78 -4.02
CA ALA A 281 -20.01 1.48 -4.01
C ALA A 281 -19.59 1.98 -2.62
N LEU A 282 -20.52 2.48 -1.81
CA LEU A 282 -20.22 2.95 -0.45
C LEU A 282 -19.78 1.80 0.46
N ASN A 283 -20.56 0.72 0.51
CA ASN A 283 -20.21 -0.47 1.28
C ASN A 283 -18.85 -1.00 0.87
N HIS A 284 -18.61 -0.99 -0.43
CA HIS A 284 -17.40 -1.47 -1.05
C HIS A 284 -16.17 -0.66 -0.63
N VAL A 285 -16.16 0.64 -0.90
CA VAL A 285 -15.02 1.51 -0.56
C VAL A 285 -14.78 1.56 0.95
N THR A 286 -15.85 1.44 1.75
CA THR A 286 -15.74 1.33 3.22
C THR A 286 -15.02 0.06 3.63
N ALA A 287 -15.36 -1.09 3.05
CA ALA A 287 -14.66 -2.34 3.31
C ALA A 287 -13.17 -2.26 2.93
N THR A 288 -12.86 -1.70 1.75
CA THR A 288 -11.48 -1.45 1.32
C THR A 288 -10.72 -0.57 2.30
N ALA A 289 -11.33 0.52 2.79
CA ALA A 289 -10.71 1.40 3.77
C ALA A 289 -10.39 0.69 5.10
N VAL A 290 -11.26 -0.25 5.53
CA VAL A 290 -11.02 -1.08 6.72
C VAL A 290 -9.84 -2.02 6.50
N GLN A 291 -9.82 -2.74 5.37
CA GLN A 291 -8.72 -3.64 5.02
C GLN A 291 -7.37 -2.92 4.95
N LEU A 292 -7.33 -1.74 4.32
CA LEU A 292 -6.12 -0.92 4.25
C LEU A 292 -5.63 -0.48 5.64
N ARG A 293 -6.54 -0.12 6.56
CA ARG A 293 -6.15 0.22 7.94
C ARG A 293 -5.56 -0.97 8.69
N GLN A 294 -6.17 -2.15 8.55
CA GLN A 294 -5.66 -3.39 9.14
C GLN A 294 -4.28 -3.74 8.60
N LEU A 295 -4.05 -3.54 7.30
CA LEU A 295 -2.75 -3.71 6.67
C LEU A 295 -1.72 -2.71 7.24
N GLY A 296 -2.08 -1.43 7.36
CA GLY A 296 -1.22 -0.40 7.95
C GLY A 296 -0.81 -0.71 9.39
N GLU A 297 -1.77 -1.13 10.22
CA GLU A 297 -1.51 -1.55 11.61
C GLU A 297 -0.59 -2.78 11.66
N SER A 298 -0.80 -3.76 10.77
CA SER A 298 0.04 -4.95 10.69
C SER A 298 1.49 -4.62 10.30
N LEU A 299 1.69 -3.63 9.41
CA LEU A 299 3.01 -3.15 9.02
C LEU A 299 3.73 -2.43 10.16
N ASP A 300 3.00 -1.62 10.94
CA ASP A 300 3.56 -0.98 12.13
C ASP A 300 3.98 -2.00 13.17
N ASN A 301 3.12 -2.99 13.45
CA ASN A 301 3.44 -4.08 14.36
C ASN A 301 4.65 -4.89 13.89
N LEU A 302 4.78 -5.15 12.58
CA LEU A 302 5.93 -5.85 12.02
C LEU A 302 7.22 -5.04 12.23
N ARG A 303 7.20 -3.74 11.92
CA ARG A 303 8.36 -2.86 12.09
C ARG A 303 8.76 -2.74 13.56
N ASP A 304 7.81 -2.59 14.47
CA ASP A 304 8.08 -2.44 15.91
C ASP A 304 8.68 -3.73 16.51
N ARG A 305 8.21 -4.91 16.06
CA ARG A 305 8.81 -6.21 16.42
C ARG A 305 10.25 -6.33 15.94
N MET A 306 10.58 -5.72 14.82
CA MET A 306 11.90 -5.79 14.18
C MET A 306 12.88 -4.78 14.78
N ALA A 307 12.38 -3.63 15.22
CA ALA A 307 13.13 -2.64 15.97
C ALA A 307 13.43 -3.08 17.42
N THR A 308 12.65 -4.01 17.97
CA THR A 308 12.86 -4.53 19.33
C THR A 308 13.83 -5.71 19.30
N PRO A 309 14.98 -5.66 20.01
CA PRO A 309 15.85 -6.81 20.21
C PRO A 309 15.13 -7.84 21.09
N SER A 310 14.28 -8.67 20.49
CA SER A 310 13.46 -9.62 21.25
C SER A 310 14.28 -10.86 21.58
N LEU A 311 14.45 -11.12 22.89
CA LEU A 311 14.93 -12.39 23.47
C LEU A 311 14.01 -13.58 23.18
N VAL A 312 12.88 -13.33 22.52
CA VAL A 312 11.87 -14.31 22.15
C VAL A 312 12.06 -14.59 20.66
N GLY A 313 12.67 -15.73 20.35
CA GLY A 313 12.76 -16.23 18.99
C GLY A 313 11.35 -16.26 18.40
N THR A 314 11.17 -15.59 17.26
CA THR A 314 10.00 -15.81 16.42
C THR A 314 9.92 -17.30 16.08
N GLN A 315 8.74 -17.79 15.74
CA GLN A 315 8.46 -19.20 15.42
C GLN A 315 9.39 -19.80 14.33
N TYR A 316 10.12 -18.96 13.61
CA TYR A 316 11.07 -19.30 12.55
C TYR A 316 12.55 -19.01 12.91
N ALA A 317 12.82 -18.35 14.03
CA ALA A 317 14.17 -18.04 14.47
C ALA A 317 14.82 -19.28 15.08
N ASN A 318 15.59 -19.99 14.28
CA ASN A 318 16.55 -20.99 14.73
C ASN A 318 17.59 -20.33 15.68
N GLN A 319 17.27 -20.22 16.97
CA GLN A 319 18.21 -19.79 18.03
C GLN A 319 18.99 -18.49 17.70
N GLY A 320 18.30 -17.47 17.18
CA GLY A 320 18.93 -16.18 16.81
C GLY A 320 19.71 -16.16 15.49
N LYS A 321 19.66 -17.24 14.68
CA LYS A 321 20.31 -17.30 13.35
C LYS A 321 19.48 -16.72 12.20
N GLY A 322 18.25 -16.29 12.45
CA GLY A 322 17.33 -15.82 11.40
C GLY A 322 16.94 -16.93 10.41
N LEU A 323 16.17 -16.56 9.39
CA LEU A 323 15.81 -17.46 8.30
C LEU A 323 16.95 -17.53 7.26
N PRO A 324 17.15 -18.68 6.59
CA PRO A 324 18.10 -18.77 5.48
C PRO A 324 17.71 -17.84 4.32
N ILE A 325 18.71 -17.31 3.61
CA ILE A 325 18.52 -16.39 2.46
C ILE A 325 17.66 -17.04 1.36
N GLU A 326 17.74 -18.36 1.21
CA GLU A 326 16.95 -19.14 0.28
C GLU A 326 15.46 -19.10 0.60
N VAL A 327 15.10 -19.08 1.89
CA VAL A 327 13.70 -18.97 2.33
C VAL A 327 13.16 -17.57 2.04
N HIS A 328 13.97 -16.53 2.29
CA HIS A 328 13.63 -15.16 1.91
C HIS A 328 13.39 -15.06 0.39
N MET A 329 14.29 -15.56 -0.43
CA MET A 329 14.15 -15.55 -1.89
C MET A 329 12.93 -16.34 -2.37
N ALA A 330 12.68 -17.54 -1.81
CA ALA A 330 11.52 -18.35 -2.17
C ALA A 330 10.21 -17.62 -1.85
N SER A 331 10.12 -17.00 -0.66
CA SER A 331 8.95 -16.24 -0.28
C SER A 331 8.71 -15.04 -1.19
N VAL A 332 9.75 -14.29 -1.57
CA VAL A 332 9.62 -13.15 -2.48
C VAL A 332 9.15 -13.61 -3.87
N ARG A 333 9.70 -14.70 -4.40
CA ARG A 333 9.27 -15.27 -5.70
C ARG A 333 7.79 -15.67 -5.68
N GLU A 334 7.35 -16.35 -4.62
CA GLU A 334 5.94 -16.73 -4.44
C GLU A 334 5.04 -15.48 -4.31
N GLY A 335 5.50 -14.46 -3.59
CA GLY A 335 4.80 -13.18 -3.46
C GLY A 335 4.59 -12.48 -4.81
N ILE A 336 5.66 -12.37 -5.60
CA ILE A 336 5.63 -11.79 -6.95
C ILE A 336 4.65 -12.56 -7.85
N GLU A 337 4.70 -13.89 -7.84
CA GLU A 337 3.80 -14.72 -8.65
C GLU A 337 2.33 -14.47 -8.29
N LYS A 338 2.00 -14.48 -6.99
CA LYS A 338 0.63 -14.22 -6.51
C LYS A 338 0.17 -12.81 -6.84
N LEU A 339 0.98 -11.79 -6.54
CA LEU A 339 0.64 -10.40 -6.83
C LEU A 339 0.49 -10.14 -8.33
N SER A 340 1.31 -10.79 -9.16
CA SER A 340 1.23 -10.71 -10.63
C SER A 340 -0.06 -11.33 -11.14
N ASP A 341 -0.46 -12.50 -10.63
CA ASP A 341 -1.76 -13.11 -10.95
C ASP A 341 -2.91 -12.18 -10.56
N PHE A 342 -2.90 -11.65 -9.33
CA PHE A 342 -3.95 -10.74 -8.86
C PHE A 342 -4.03 -9.48 -9.71
N ARG A 343 -2.88 -8.91 -10.08
CA ARG A 343 -2.81 -7.75 -10.97
C ARG A 343 -3.39 -8.06 -12.35
N SER A 344 -3.06 -9.22 -12.93
CA SER A 344 -3.58 -9.68 -14.22
C SER A 344 -5.10 -9.87 -14.18
N ARG A 345 -5.63 -10.57 -13.17
CA ARG A 345 -7.08 -10.75 -12.95
C ARG A 345 -7.80 -9.41 -12.78
N GLY A 346 -7.17 -8.46 -12.07
CA GLY A 346 -7.69 -7.10 -11.91
C GLY A 346 -7.78 -6.34 -13.23
N LEU A 347 -6.72 -6.35 -14.04
CA LEU A 347 -6.67 -5.70 -15.36
C LEU A 347 -7.70 -6.28 -16.34
N GLN A 348 -7.91 -7.59 -16.33
CA GLN A 348 -8.93 -8.23 -17.16
C GLN A 348 -10.33 -7.67 -16.84
N LYS A 349 -10.69 -7.62 -15.56
CA LYS A 349 -12.00 -7.07 -15.13
C LYS A 349 -12.13 -5.57 -15.41
N GLU A 350 -11.04 -4.82 -15.27
CA GLU A 350 -10.98 -3.40 -15.62
C GLU A 350 -11.30 -3.19 -17.11
N ASN A 351 -10.67 -3.99 -17.99
CA ASN A 351 -10.93 -3.96 -19.43
C ASN A 351 -12.38 -4.36 -19.75
N GLU A 352 -12.94 -5.37 -19.10
CA GLU A 352 -14.35 -5.74 -19.28
C GLU A 352 -15.30 -4.60 -18.89
N ALA A 353 -15.04 -3.90 -17.79
CA ALA A 353 -15.83 -2.74 -17.37
C ALA A 353 -15.71 -1.59 -18.37
N LEU A 354 -14.51 -1.34 -18.91
CA LEU A 354 -14.27 -0.32 -19.92
C LEU A 354 -14.99 -0.63 -21.23
N GLU A 355 -14.97 -1.88 -21.69
CA GLU A 355 -15.70 -2.29 -22.89
C GLU A 355 -17.21 -2.16 -22.70
N ARG A 356 -17.74 -2.49 -21.51
CA ARG A 356 -19.16 -2.21 -21.19
C ARG A 356 -19.48 -0.72 -21.32
N MET A 357 -18.63 0.15 -20.79
CA MET A 357 -18.82 1.61 -20.87
C MET A 357 -18.83 2.12 -22.32
N LYS A 358 -17.95 1.60 -23.18
CA LYS A 358 -17.93 1.94 -24.61
C LYS A 358 -19.20 1.46 -25.31
N SER A 359 -19.65 0.24 -25.02
CA SER A 359 -20.84 -0.35 -25.64
C SER A 359 -22.15 0.29 -25.20
N ALA A 360 -22.20 0.83 -23.98
CA ALA A 360 -23.39 1.46 -23.39
C ALA A 360 -23.49 2.96 -23.69
N SER A 361 -22.55 3.55 -24.43
CA SER A 361 -22.67 4.90 -24.98
C SER A 361 -23.13 4.84 -26.45
N PRO A 362 -24.43 4.70 -26.75
CA PRO A 362 -24.93 5.13 -28.05
C PRO A 362 -24.93 6.66 -28.04
N LEU A 363 -24.19 7.25 -28.98
CA LEU A 363 -24.26 8.67 -29.33
C LEU A 363 -25.71 9.15 -29.52
#